data_AF-A0A956NJ64-F1
#
_entry.id   AF-A0A956NJ64-F1
#
_cell.length_a   1.000
_cell.length_b   1.000
_cell.length_c   1.000
_cell.angle_alpha   90.00
_cell.angle_beta   90.00
_cell.angle_gamma   90.00
#
_symmetry.space_group_name_H-M   'P 1'
#
loop_
_entity.id
_entity.type
_entity.pdbx_description
1 polymer ?
#
loop_
_entity_poly.entity_id
_entity_poly.type
_entity_poly.pdbx_seq_one_letter_code
_entity_poly.pdbx_strand_id
1 'polypeptide(L)' 'MERLASGWHEARSVAYEWDGNDDEGTPVASGVYFVRCTLDGEVTGSRAVVLRQ' A
#
# COMPACT_ATOMS: atom_id res chain seq x y z
N MET A 1 -1.15 -19.71 5.85
CA MET A 1 -2.33 -18.98 5.37
C MET A 1 -3.21 -18.74 6.59
N GLU A 2 -2.95 -17.65 7.30
CA GLU A 2 -3.60 -17.36 8.60
C GLU A 2 -4.87 -16.56 8.36
N ARG A 3 -5.98 -17.05 8.93
CA ARG A 3 -7.33 -16.51 8.81
C ARG A 3 -7.36 -15.10 9.41
N LEU A 4 -7.94 -14.12 8.69
CA LEU A 4 -8.13 -12.74 9.16
C LEU A 4 -8.65 -12.76 10.60
N ALA A 5 -7.93 -12.07 11.50
CA ALA A 5 -8.21 -12.04 12.92
C ALA A 5 -9.67 -11.63 13.18
N SER A 6 -10.39 -12.42 13.99
CA SER A 6 -11.76 -12.11 14.40
C SER A 6 -11.75 -11.16 15.60
N GLY A 7 -12.29 -9.95 15.45
CA GLY A 7 -12.54 -9.00 16.56
C GLY A 7 -12.40 -7.53 16.16
N TRP A 8 -12.88 -6.63 17.02
CA TRP A 8 -12.56 -5.21 16.93
C TRP A 8 -11.09 -5.01 17.29
N HIS A 9 -10.34 -4.38 16.39
CA HIS A 9 -8.99 -3.91 16.69
C HIS A 9 -9.03 -2.40 16.89
N GLU A 10 -8.24 -1.88 17.83
CA GLU A 10 -8.05 -0.44 17.92
C GLU A 10 -7.47 0.09 16.61
N ALA A 11 -8.05 1.20 16.14
CA ALA A 11 -7.51 1.91 14.99
C ALA A 11 -6.09 2.37 15.35
N ARG A 12 -5.10 1.83 14.62
CA ARG A 12 -3.71 2.24 14.73
C ARG A 12 -3.23 2.81 13.41
N SER A 13 -2.43 3.86 13.47
CA SER A 13 -1.67 4.32 12.32
C SER A 13 -0.55 3.32 12.03
N VAL A 14 -0.49 2.83 10.80
CA VAL A 14 0.61 1.99 10.30
C VAL A 14 1.21 2.70 9.10
N ALA A 15 2.54 2.74 9.04
CA ALA A 15 3.27 3.22 7.88
C ALA A 15 3.76 2.01 7.07
N TYR A 16 3.57 2.07 5.76
CA TYR A 16 4.09 1.10 4.81
C TYR A 16 5.02 1.82 3.85
N GLU A 17 6.17 1.19 3.57
CA GLU A 17 7.12 1.63 2.57
C GLU A 17 7.04 0.68 1.38
N TRP A 18 7.01 1.24 0.17
CA TRP A 18 7.08 0.45 -1.06
C TRP A 18 8.52 0.38 -1.51
N ASP A 19 8.98 -0.82 -1.87
CA ASP A 19 10.35 -1.12 -2.26
C ASP A 19 10.69 -0.71 -3.70
N GLY A 20 9.71 -0.27 -4.48
CA GLY A 20 9.89 0.13 -5.87
C GLY A 20 9.88 -1.03 -6.86
N ASN A 21 9.42 -2.21 -6.45
CA ASN A 21 9.29 -3.38 -7.33
C ASN A 21 7.82 -3.65 -7.68
N ASP A 22 7.59 -4.33 -8.79
CA ASP A 22 6.29 -4.90 -9.16
C ASP A 22 6.06 -6.27 -8.50
N ASP A 23 4.92 -6.90 -8.83
CA ASP A 23 4.51 -8.18 -8.25
C ASP A 23 5.42 -9.36 -8.63
N GLU A 24 6.25 -9.21 -9.68
CA GLU A 24 7.25 -10.21 -10.10
C GLU A 24 8.62 -9.97 -9.43
N GLY A 25 8.75 -8.91 -8.63
CA GLY A 25 10.01 -8.49 -8.01
C GLY A 25 10.90 -7.68 -8.95
N THR A 26 10.37 -7.20 -10.08
CA THR A 26 11.12 -6.39 -11.05
C THR A 26 11.09 -4.92 -10.63
N PRO A 27 12.25 -4.22 -10.62
CA PRO A 27 12.28 -2.78 -10.36
C PRO A 27 11.48 -2.01 -11.41
N VAL A 28 10.61 -1.11 -10.97
CA VAL A 28 9.85 -0.26 -11.88
C VAL A 28 10.63 1.01 -12.25
N ALA A 29 10.20 1.72 -13.29
CA ALA A 29 10.89 2.94 -13.74
C ALA A 29 10.84 4.08 -12.69
N SER A 30 11.80 5.01 -12.78
CA SER A 30 11.70 6.27 -12.02
C SER A 30 10.47 7.06 -12.47
N GLY A 31 9.69 7.57 -11.52
CA GLY A 31 8.41 8.22 -11.83
C GLY A 31 7.58 8.60 -10.61
N VAL A 32 6.37 9.11 -10.88
CA VAL A 32 5.35 9.39 -9.87
C VAL A 32 4.33 8.28 -9.88
N TYR A 33 4.12 7.66 -8.72
CA TYR A 33 3.19 6.56 -8.51
C TYR A 33 2.09 6.97 -7.54
N PHE A 34 0.88 6.43 -7.73
CA PHE A 34 -0.26 6.68 -6.85
C PHE A 34 -0.59 5.44 -6.03
N VAL A 35 -0.55 5.59 -4.71
CA VAL A 35 -1.01 4.58 -3.76
C VAL A 35 -2.46 4.89 -3.40
N ARG A 36 -3.31 3.86 -3.41
CA ARG A 36 -4.73 3.96 -3.10
C ARG A 36 -5.09 3.00 -1.98
N CYS A 37 -5.67 3.53 -0.90
CA CYS A 37 -6.22 2.71 0.17
C CYS A 37 -7.72 2.56 -0.03
N THR A 38 -8.21 1.32 0.03
CA THR A 38 -9.63 1.01 -0.08
C THR A 38 -10.12 0.25 1.14
N LEU A 39 -11.23 0.70 1.73
CA LEU A 39 -11.95 0.04 2.81
C LEU A 39 -13.37 -0.24 2.30
N ASP A 40 -13.80 -1.50 2.38
CA ASP A 40 -15.11 -1.95 1.89
C ASP A 40 -15.41 -1.54 0.42
N GLY A 41 -14.37 -1.51 -0.41
CA GLY A 41 -14.45 -1.14 -1.83
C GLY A 41 -14.48 0.37 -2.09
N GLU A 42 -14.52 1.20 -1.07
CA GLU A 42 -14.44 2.66 -1.18
C GLU A 42 -13.00 3.14 -0.98
N VAL A 43 -12.57 4.09 -1.81
CA VAL A 43 -11.26 4.73 -1.67
C VAL A 43 -11.29 5.69 -0.48
N THR A 44 -10.60 5.33 0.59
CA THR A 44 -10.54 6.15 1.82
C THR A 44 -9.30 7.03 1.88
N GLY A 45 -8.31 6.78 1.03
CA GLY A 45 -7.10 7.61 0.94
C GLY A 45 -6.32 7.39 -0.34
N SER A 46 -5.60 8.43 -0.75
CA SER A 46 -4.62 8.35 -1.83
C SER A 46 -3.36 9.14 -1.49
N ARG A 47 -2.21 8.70 -2.02
CA ARG A 47 -0.92 9.39 -1.89
C ARG A 47 -0.13 9.27 -3.20
N ALA A 48 0.59 10.33 -3.54
CA ALA A 48 1.60 10.29 -4.59
C ALA A 48 2.97 9.96 -3.97
N VAL A 49 3.72 9.09 -4.63
CA VAL A 49 5.08 8.67 -4.25
C VAL A 49 6.01 8.98 -5.42
N VAL A 50 7.14 9.59 -5.13
CA VAL A 50 8.19 9.84 -6.12
C VAL A 50 9.25 8.76 -5.96
N LEU A 51 9.44 7.96 -7.00
CA LEU A 51 10.53 7.00 -7.08
C LEU A 51 11.65 7.57 -7.97
N ARG A 52 12.87 7.57 -7.43
CA ARG A 52 14.09 7.93 -8.17
C ARG A 52 15.13 6.84 -7.90
N GLN A 53 15.55 6.16 -8.96
CA GLN A 53 16.61 5.15 -8.91
C GLN A 53 17.96 5.72 -9.34
#